data_AF-A0A950PM67-F1
#
_entry.id   AF-A0A950PM67-F1
#
_cell.length_a   1.000
_cell.length_b   1.000
_cell.length_c   1.000
_cell.angle_alpha   90.00
_cell.angle_beta   90.00
_cell.angle_gamma   90.00
#
_symmetry.space_group_name_H-M   'P 1'
#
loop_
_entity.id
_entity.type
_entity.pdbx_description
1 polymer ?
#
loop_
_entity_poly.entity_id
_entity_poly.type
_entity_poly.pdbx_seq_one_letter_code
_entity_poly.pdbx_strand_id
1 'polypeptide(L)'
;MTDQSTALPTGAGLIMTTLDLARQVEQGGTRCVESLAAHGRALAYAYTFPAHQGVNGARPDSGDPRVDLMRRVSYDGNGVLAVTAGEIRRTYGTAEAGRVSLAGHNLCTLPAVLPDDDQAPVIVFSGIAPGIGSLLSRVAHDDRAGVEAALEDLFARIVRGVREPHPMDY
;
A
#
# COMPACT_ATOMS: atom_id res chain seq x y z
N MET A 1 -1.89 -21.44 32.83
CA MET A 1 -1.20 -20.24 32.33
C MET A 1 -1.12 -20.41 30.83
N THR A 2 -2.23 -20.14 30.14
CA THR A 2 -2.40 -20.30 28.71
C THR A 2 -3.71 -19.61 28.38
N ASP A 3 -3.63 -18.50 27.68
CA ASP A 3 -4.12 -18.37 26.30
C ASP A 3 -4.41 -16.88 26.06
N GLN A 4 -3.35 -16.13 25.69
CA GLN A 4 -3.54 -14.80 25.13
C GLN A 4 -4.06 -15.00 23.71
N SER A 5 -5.38 -15.06 23.62
CA SER A 5 -6.12 -14.91 22.37
C SER A 5 -5.63 -13.64 21.67
N THR A 6 -4.71 -13.78 20.73
CA THR A 6 -4.40 -12.78 19.72
C THR A 6 -5.60 -12.73 18.77
N ALA A 7 -6.71 -12.16 19.26
CA ALA A 7 -7.77 -11.73 18.40
C ALA A 7 -7.14 -10.76 17.41
N LEU A 8 -7.10 -11.14 16.13
CA LEU A 8 -6.75 -10.24 15.05
C LEU A 8 -7.53 -8.94 15.27
N PRO A 9 -6.92 -7.75 15.08
CA PRO A 9 -7.65 -6.50 15.15
C PRO A 9 -8.91 -6.65 14.30
N THR A 10 -10.06 -6.25 14.83
CA THR A 10 -11.27 -6.15 14.01
C THR A 10 -10.91 -5.42 12.72
N GLY A 11 -11.48 -5.78 11.57
CA GLY A 11 -11.10 -5.13 10.30
C GLY A 11 -11.15 -3.59 10.38
N ALA A 12 -12.04 -3.07 11.23
CA ALA A 12 -12.08 -1.67 11.63
C ALA A 12 -10.80 -1.14 12.28
N GLY A 13 -10.27 -1.85 13.28
CA GLY A 13 -8.98 -1.52 13.90
C GLY A 13 -7.84 -1.53 12.88
N LEU A 14 -7.83 -2.50 11.96
CA LEU A 14 -6.81 -2.55 10.90
C LEU A 14 -6.86 -1.33 9.97
N ILE A 15 -8.06 -0.90 9.55
CA ILE A 15 -8.25 0.32 8.76
C ILE A 15 -7.72 1.55 9.51
N MET A 16 -8.14 1.72 10.77
CA MET A 16 -7.80 2.91 11.54
C MET A 16 -6.30 3.00 11.83
N THR A 17 -5.65 1.89 12.18
CA THR A 17 -4.20 1.83 12.33
C THR A 17 -3.50 2.16 11.02
N THR A 18 -3.99 1.66 9.89
CA THR A 18 -3.41 1.97 8.58
C THR A 18 -3.51 3.46 8.24
N LEU A 19 -4.64 4.10 8.53
CA LEU A 19 -4.82 5.54 8.36
C LEU A 19 -3.86 6.35 9.24
N ASP A 20 -3.72 5.98 10.51
CA ASP A 20 -2.82 6.67 11.44
C ASP A 20 -1.36 6.57 10.98
N LEU A 21 -0.92 5.38 10.62
CA LEU A 21 0.42 5.15 10.05
C LEU A 21 0.62 5.95 8.75
N ALA A 22 -0.37 6.00 7.86
CA ALA A 22 -0.29 6.79 6.63
C ALA A 22 -0.11 8.28 6.91
N ARG A 23 -0.87 8.84 7.86
CA ARG A 23 -0.72 10.25 8.27
C ARG A 23 0.64 10.52 8.89
N GLN A 24 1.17 9.61 9.71
CA GLN A 24 2.50 9.76 10.29
C GLN A 24 3.59 9.74 9.21
N VAL A 25 3.49 8.84 8.22
CA VAL A 25 4.43 8.79 7.07
C VAL A 25 4.36 10.07 6.24
N GLU A 26 3.16 10.57 5.94
CA GLU A 26 2.96 11.83 5.22
C GLU A 26 3.61 13.02 5.95
N GLN A 27 3.59 13.00 7.29
CA GLN A 27 4.24 14.01 8.14
C GLN A 27 5.75 13.80 8.31
N GLY A 28 6.37 12.87 7.58
CA GLY A 28 7.81 12.58 7.61
C GLY A 28 8.23 11.49 8.61
N GLY A 29 7.28 10.74 9.18
CA GLY A 29 7.52 9.65 10.12
C GLY A 29 8.08 8.39 9.45
N THR A 30 9.39 8.36 9.19
CA THR A 30 10.08 7.26 8.50
C THR A 30 10.01 5.91 9.22
N ARG A 31 9.90 5.90 10.56
CA ARG A 31 9.80 4.67 11.37
C ARG A 31 8.50 3.89 11.13
N CYS A 32 7.48 4.54 10.58
CA CYS A 32 6.16 3.96 10.37
C CYS A 32 6.00 3.29 9.00
N VAL A 33 6.97 3.47 8.08
CA VAL A 33 6.86 3.00 6.69
C VAL A 33 6.73 1.47 6.59
N GLU A 34 7.61 0.72 7.25
CA GLU A 34 7.54 -0.76 7.24
C GLU A 34 6.24 -1.27 7.86
N SER A 35 5.82 -0.64 8.97
CA SER A 35 4.55 -0.98 9.63
C SER A 35 3.35 -0.70 8.72
N LEU A 36 3.36 0.43 8.02
CA LEU A 36 2.33 0.80 7.06
C LEU A 36 2.26 -0.18 5.88
N ALA A 37 3.41 -0.57 5.33
CA ALA A 37 3.46 -1.57 4.26
C ALA A 37 2.87 -2.92 4.71
N ALA A 38 3.23 -3.38 5.92
CA ALA A 38 2.69 -4.62 6.47
C ALA A 38 1.16 -4.55 6.69
N HIS A 39 0.66 -3.46 7.29
CA HIS A 39 -0.77 -3.27 7.53
C HIS A 39 -1.55 -3.09 6.22
N GLY A 40 -1.02 -2.32 5.28
CA GLY A 40 -1.61 -2.11 3.96
C GLY A 40 -1.73 -3.42 3.17
N ARG A 41 -0.69 -4.27 3.20
CA ARG A 41 -0.70 -5.60 2.59
C ARG A 41 -1.77 -6.51 3.20
N ALA A 42 -1.86 -6.52 4.53
CA ALA A 42 -2.87 -7.31 5.25
C ALA A 42 -4.30 -6.84 4.93
N LEU A 43 -4.52 -5.52 4.90
CA LEU A 43 -5.81 -4.93 4.56
C LEU A 43 -6.20 -5.20 3.09
N ALA A 44 -5.25 -5.09 2.17
CA ALA A 44 -5.44 -5.43 0.77
C ALA A 44 -5.84 -6.90 0.60
N TYR A 45 -5.13 -7.80 1.30
CA TYR A 45 -5.39 -9.23 1.25
C TYR A 45 -6.79 -9.57 1.76
N ALA A 46 -7.16 -9.02 2.92
CA ALA A 46 -8.40 -9.34 3.57
C ALA A 46 -9.65 -8.77 2.87
N TYR A 47 -9.56 -7.58 2.24
CA TYR A 47 -10.77 -6.83 1.86
C TYR A 47 -10.75 -6.18 0.47
N THR A 48 -9.62 -6.24 -0.23
CA THR A 48 -9.48 -5.58 -1.54
C THR A 48 -9.47 -6.56 -2.71
N PHE A 49 -9.57 -7.87 -2.42
CA PHE A 49 -9.29 -8.99 -3.33
C PHE A 49 -7.76 -9.08 -3.54
N PRO A 50 -7.10 -10.22 -3.27
CA PRO A 50 -5.68 -10.34 -3.57
C PRO A 50 -5.50 -10.06 -5.06
N ALA A 51 -4.62 -9.13 -5.42
CA ALA A 51 -4.25 -8.88 -6.81
C ALA A 51 -3.45 -10.10 -7.28
N HIS A 52 -4.17 -11.20 -7.55
CA HIS A 52 -3.71 -12.51 -7.94
C HIS A 52 -2.22 -12.77 -7.67
N GLN A 53 -1.92 -13.51 -6.60
CA GLN A 53 -0.88 -14.52 -6.71
C GLN A 53 -1.35 -15.47 -7.82
N GLY A 54 -1.11 -15.11 -9.08
CA GLY A 54 -1.40 -15.98 -10.20
C GLY A 54 -0.64 -17.29 -9.98
N VAL A 55 -1.16 -18.37 -10.56
CA VAL A 55 -0.61 -19.74 -10.53
C VAL A 55 0.90 -19.82 -10.85
N ASN A 56 1.49 -18.74 -11.36
CA ASN A 56 2.85 -18.65 -11.87
C ASN A 56 3.89 -18.07 -10.88
N GLY A 57 3.53 -17.80 -9.62
CA GLY A 57 4.48 -17.29 -8.62
C GLY A 57 5.08 -15.91 -8.98
N ALA A 58 6.24 -15.59 -8.42
CA ALA A 58 6.99 -14.39 -8.80
C ALA A 58 7.28 -14.41 -10.31
N ARG A 59 6.79 -13.41 -11.04
CA ARG A 59 7.00 -13.33 -12.49
C ARG A 59 8.49 -13.09 -12.79
N PRO A 60 9.05 -13.68 -13.87
CA PRO A 60 10.45 -13.44 -14.24
C PRO A 60 10.73 -11.96 -14.48
N ASP A 61 11.97 -11.55 -14.16
CA ASP A 61 12.53 -10.22 -14.43
C ASP A 61 12.22 -9.80 -15.88
N SER A 62 11.58 -8.64 -16.04
CA SER A 62 11.16 -8.14 -17.35
C SER A 62 12.30 -7.52 -18.16
N GLY A 63 13.44 -7.23 -17.53
CA GLY A 63 14.52 -6.43 -18.08
C GLY A 63 14.23 -4.92 -18.09
N ASP A 64 13.05 -4.47 -17.65
CA ASP A 64 12.73 -3.06 -17.41
C ASP A 64 12.48 -2.82 -15.91
N PRO A 65 13.38 -2.10 -15.20
CA PRO A 65 13.25 -1.82 -13.77
C PRO A 65 11.91 -1.21 -13.37
N ARG A 66 11.25 -0.45 -14.26
CA ARG A 66 9.95 0.19 -14.02
C ARG A 66 8.83 -0.84 -13.96
N VAL A 67 8.87 -1.82 -14.86
CA VAL A 67 7.92 -2.93 -14.88
C VAL A 67 8.16 -3.84 -13.68
N ASP A 68 9.41 -4.07 -13.31
CA ASP A 68 9.75 -4.94 -12.18
C ASP A 68 9.33 -4.32 -10.84
N LEU A 69 9.52 -3.02 -10.63
CA LEU A 69 9.01 -2.33 -9.44
C LEU A 69 7.47 -2.39 -9.38
N MET A 70 6.76 -2.15 -10.49
CA MET A 70 5.30 -2.28 -10.55
C MET A 70 4.81 -3.70 -10.25
N ARG A 71 5.53 -4.72 -10.74
CA ARG A 71 5.25 -6.13 -10.42
C ARG A 71 5.49 -6.42 -8.94
N ARG A 72 6.59 -5.96 -8.36
CA ARG A 72 6.87 -6.12 -6.92
C ARG A 72 5.80 -5.46 -6.06
N VAL A 73 5.38 -4.26 -6.39
CA VAL A 73 4.27 -3.59 -5.67
C VAL A 73 2.99 -4.43 -5.76
N SER A 74 2.66 -4.92 -6.96
CA SER A 74 1.41 -5.66 -7.20
C SER A 74 1.41 -7.05 -6.55
N TYR A 75 2.49 -7.82 -6.72
CA TYR A 75 2.56 -9.24 -6.37
C TYR A 75 3.22 -9.49 -5.01
N ASP A 76 4.34 -8.84 -4.72
CA ASP A 76 5.05 -9.02 -3.44
C ASP A 76 4.43 -8.15 -2.35
N GLY A 77 4.06 -6.92 -2.71
CA GLY A 77 3.44 -5.92 -1.84
C GLY A 77 1.92 -6.08 -1.67
N ASN A 78 1.27 -6.88 -2.52
CA ASN A 78 -0.20 -6.91 -2.64
C ASN A 78 -0.81 -5.50 -2.78
N GLY A 79 -0.17 -4.67 -3.60
CA GLY A 79 -0.56 -3.29 -3.87
C GLY A 79 0.11 -2.24 -2.98
N VAL A 80 0.86 -2.61 -1.93
CA VAL A 80 1.57 -1.67 -1.03
C VAL A 80 2.96 -2.20 -0.67
N LEU A 81 4.01 -1.42 -0.94
CA LEU A 81 5.40 -1.83 -0.72
C LEU A 81 6.23 -0.69 -0.11
N ALA A 82 7.06 -1.01 0.88
CA ALA A 82 8.11 -0.12 1.37
C ALA A 82 9.34 -0.22 0.46
N VAL A 83 9.87 0.93 0.04
CA VAL A 83 11.11 1.04 -0.74
C VAL A 83 11.88 2.29 -0.30
N THR A 84 13.05 2.52 -0.87
CA THR A 84 13.81 3.76 -0.66
C THR A 84 13.49 4.81 -1.72
N ALA A 85 13.58 6.10 -1.38
CA ALA A 85 13.41 7.19 -2.34
C ALA A 85 14.42 7.08 -3.51
N GLY A 86 15.64 6.62 -3.24
CA GLY A 86 16.67 6.44 -4.26
C GLY A 86 16.40 5.27 -5.22
N GLU A 87 15.69 4.24 -4.79
CA GLU A 87 15.22 3.17 -5.69
C GLU A 87 14.22 3.71 -6.72
N ILE A 88 13.30 4.57 -6.29
CA ILE A 88 12.34 5.23 -7.19
C ILE A 88 13.07 6.17 -8.14
N ARG A 89 14.01 6.97 -7.65
CA ARG A 89 14.80 7.89 -8.49
C ARG A 89 15.64 7.16 -9.53
N ARG A 90 16.27 6.04 -9.17
CA ARG A 90 17.01 5.20 -10.14
C ARG A 90 16.09 4.58 -11.20
N THR A 91 14.86 4.22 -10.80
CA THR A 91 13.90 3.56 -11.68
C THR A 91 13.16 4.53 -12.61
N TYR A 92 12.78 5.72 -12.12
CA TYR A 92 11.88 6.64 -12.81
C TYR A 92 12.44 8.05 -13.06
N GLY A 93 13.67 8.34 -12.62
CA GLY A 93 14.31 9.65 -12.79
C GLY A 93 14.06 10.63 -11.63
N THR A 94 14.29 11.93 -11.86
CA THR A 94 14.15 12.99 -10.84
C THR A 94 12.72 13.10 -10.29
N ALA A 95 12.51 13.78 -9.15
CA ALA A 95 11.21 13.86 -8.47
C ALA A 95 10.03 14.26 -9.39
N GLU A 96 10.24 15.22 -10.30
CA GLU A 96 9.20 15.71 -11.21
C GLU A 96 8.95 14.76 -12.40
N ALA A 97 10.01 14.16 -12.96
CA ALA A 97 9.91 13.11 -13.98
C ALA A 97 9.35 11.79 -13.41
N GLY A 98 9.62 11.53 -12.13
CA GLY A 98 9.24 10.35 -11.39
C GLY A 98 7.73 10.27 -11.15
N ARG A 99 7.07 11.38 -10.82
CA ARG A 99 5.61 11.39 -10.59
C ARG A 99 4.81 11.05 -11.87
N VAL A 100 5.19 11.62 -13.01
CA VAL A 100 4.55 11.33 -14.31
C VAL A 100 4.82 9.89 -14.74
N SER A 101 6.04 9.40 -14.53
CA SER A 101 6.43 8.05 -14.94
C SER A 101 5.85 6.94 -14.05
N LEU A 102 5.68 7.21 -12.74
CA LEU A 102 4.97 6.34 -11.79
C LEU A 102 3.49 6.23 -12.16
N ALA A 103 2.83 7.34 -12.49
CA ALA A 103 1.43 7.35 -12.91
C ALA A 103 1.19 6.51 -14.17
N GLY A 104 2.13 6.51 -15.13
CA GLY A 104 2.09 5.64 -16.31
C GLY A 104 2.12 4.13 -15.99
N HIS A 105 2.57 3.76 -14.79
CA HIS A 105 2.56 2.39 -14.27
C HIS A 105 1.49 2.18 -13.18
N ASN A 106 0.56 3.14 -13.03
CA ASN A 106 -0.47 3.16 -12.00
C ASN A 106 0.06 3.10 -10.56
N LEU A 107 1.28 3.61 -10.34
CA LEU A 107 1.91 3.70 -9.04
C LEU A 107 1.83 5.11 -8.46
N CYS A 108 1.80 5.21 -7.15
CA CYS A 108 1.83 6.43 -6.36
C CYS A 108 2.79 6.26 -5.18
N THR A 109 3.18 7.35 -4.54
CA THR A 109 4.06 7.33 -3.37
C THR A 109 3.44 8.03 -2.17
N LEU A 110 3.83 7.58 -0.98
CA LEU A 110 3.57 8.28 0.27
C LEU A 110 4.91 8.47 1.00
N PRO A 111 5.36 9.71 1.24
CA PRO A 111 4.72 10.97 0.83
C PRO A 111 4.63 11.17 -0.69
N ALA A 112 3.72 12.06 -1.13
CA ALA A 112 3.54 12.37 -2.55
C ALA A 112 4.79 13.02 -3.19
N VAL A 113 5.54 13.78 -2.40
CA VAL A 113 6.84 14.34 -2.76
C VAL A 113 7.92 13.49 -2.14
N LEU A 114 8.82 12.94 -2.95
CA LEU A 114 9.90 12.11 -2.46
C LEU A 114 10.88 12.94 -1.60
N PRO A 115 11.34 12.42 -0.45
CA PRO A 115 12.43 13.02 0.30
C PRO A 115 13.71 13.12 -0.54
N ASP A 116 14.55 14.12 -0.28
CA ASP A 116 15.85 14.33 -0.96
C ASP A 116 16.90 13.28 -0.60
N ASP A 117 16.82 12.69 0.60
CA ASP A 117 17.68 11.59 1.01
C ASP A 117 17.29 10.29 0.29
N ASP A 118 18.21 9.76 -0.53
CA ASP A 118 18.02 8.51 -1.27
C ASP A 118 17.76 7.30 -0.36
N GLN A 119 18.19 7.35 0.90
CA GLN A 119 18.00 6.26 1.87
C GLN A 119 16.68 6.38 2.65
N ALA A 120 15.95 7.49 2.49
CA ALA A 120 14.68 7.67 3.18
C ALA A 120 13.67 6.59 2.73
N PRO A 121 13.06 5.85 3.67
CA PRO A 121 12.03 4.89 3.34
C PRO A 121 10.75 5.62 2.96
N VAL A 122 10.05 5.10 1.96
CA VAL A 122 8.77 5.60 1.44
C VAL A 122 7.85 4.43 1.11
N ILE A 123 6.55 4.70 0.99
CA ILE A 123 5.60 3.73 0.45
C ILE A 123 5.46 3.95 -1.06
N VAL A 124 5.42 2.86 -1.82
CA VAL A 124 4.89 2.81 -3.17
C VAL A 124 3.62 1.96 -3.16
N PHE A 125 2.56 2.46 -3.79
CA PHE A 125 1.27 1.76 -3.82
C PHE A 125 0.59 1.90 -5.19
N SER A 126 -0.37 1.02 -5.49
CA SER A 126 -1.18 1.14 -6.70
C SER A 126 -2.28 2.19 -6.52
N GLY A 127 -2.23 3.26 -7.31
CA GLY A 127 -3.18 4.38 -7.21
C GLY A 127 -4.57 4.11 -7.82
N ILE A 128 -4.68 3.08 -8.67
CA ILE A 128 -5.95 2.67 -9.31
C ILE A 128 -6.65 1.54 -8.53
N ALA A 129 -5.95 0.90 -7.60
CA ALA A 129 -6.52 -0.18 -6.82
C ALA A 129 -7.57 0.39 -5.86
N PRO A 130 -8.80 -0.16 -5.85
CA PRO A 130 -9.79 0.21 -4.84
C PRO A 130 -9.30 -0.12 -3.43
N GLY A 131 -10.02 0.30 -2.40
CA GLY A 131 -9.62 0.03 -1.01
C GLY A 131 -8.38 0.83 -0.58
N ILE A 132 -7.32 0.14 -0.15
CA ILE A 132 -6.16 0.80 0.48
C ILE A 132 -5.43 1.77 -0.47
N GLY A 133 -5.33 1.46 -1.76
CA GLY A 133 -4.71 2.35 -2.75
C GLY A 133 -5.41 3.70 -2.85
N SER A 134 -6.74 3.68 -2.86
CA SER A 134 -7.58 4.89 -2.80
C SER A 134 -7.31 5.69 -1.51
N LEU A 135 -7.35 5.04 -0.34
CA LEU A 135 -7.10 5.72 0.94
C LEU A 135 -5.74 6.40 0.98
N LEU A 136 -4.67 5.70 0.62
CA LEU A 136 -3.31 6.24 0.60
C LEU A 136 -3.18 7.41 -0.38
N SER A 137 -3.83 7.32 -1.54
CA SER A 137 -3.87 8.42 -2.51
C SER A 137 -4.50 9.68 -1.91
N ARG A 138 -5.60 9.55 -1.17
CA ARG A 138 -6.27 10.70 -0.53
C ARG A 138 -5.43 11.32 0.60
N VAL A 139 -4.76 10.49 1.39
CA VAL A 139 -3.82 10.97 2.42
C VAL A 139 -2.67 11.74 1.78
N ALA A 140 -2.06 11.22 0.71
CA ALA A 140 -0.94 11.84 0.01
C ALA A 140 -1.27 13.22 -0.62
N HIS A 141 -2.56 13.53 -0.80
CA HIS A 141 -3.02 14.79 -1.41
C HIS A 141 -3.77 15.70 -0.40
N ASP A 142 -3.74 15.38 0.91
CA ASP A 142 -4.50 16.08 1.97
C ASP A 142 -6.00 16.26 1.65
N ASP A 143 -6.59 15.29 0.93
CA ASP A 143 -8.00 15.30 0.55
C ASP A 143 -8.87 14.71 1.66
N ARG A 144 -9.22 15.54 2.66
CA ARG A 144 -9.98 15.10 3.83
C ARG A 144 -11.34 14.48 3.48
N ALA A 145 -12.08 15.10 2.57
CA ALA A 145 -13.38 14.57 2.14
C ALA A 145 -13.21 13.23 1.40
N GLY A 146 -12.17 13.12 0.57
CA GLY A 146 -11.82 11.86 -0.07
C GLY A 146 -11.38 10.77 0.90
N VAL A 147 -10.67 11.11 1.99
CA VAL A 147 -10.30 10.16 3.05
C VAL A 147 -11.55 9.58 3.70
N GLU A 148 -12.54 10.40 4.06
CA GLU A 148 -13.80 9.92 4.65
C GLU A 148 -14.53 8.95 3.71
N ALA A 149 -14.68 9.31 2.43
CA ALA A 149 -15.29 8.43 1.44
C ALA A 149 -14.51 7.11 1.24
N ALA A 150 -13.18 7.15 1.26
CA ALA A 150 -12.34 5.96 1.15
C ALA A 150 -12.46 5.04 2.38
N LEU A 151 -12.61 5.62 3.58
CA LEU A 151 -12.88 4.85 4.80
C LEU A 151 -14.25 4.18 4.72
N GLU A 152 -15.30 4.90 4.31
CA GLU A 152 -16.64 4.33 4.13
C GLU A 152 -16.64 3.15 3.16
N ASP A 153 -15.93 3.25 2.02
CA ASP A 153 -15.77 2.14 1.07
C ASP A 153 -15.05 0.95 1.71
N LEU A 154 -13.95 1.18 2.42
CA LEU A 154 -13.21 0.11 3.13
C LEU A 154 -14.06 -0.58 4.20
N PHE A 155 -14.81 0.19 5.01
CA PHE A 155 -15.73 -0.38 5.99
C PHE A 155 -16.87 -1.17 5.32
N ALA A 156 -17.44 -0.64 4.24
CA ALA A 156 -18.46 -1.34 3.46
C ALA A 156 -17.92 -2.65 2.88
N ARG A 157 -16.67 -2.69 2.42
CA ARG A 157 -16.00 -3.92 1.96
C ARG A 157 -15.81 -4.94 3.07
N ILE A 158 -15.45 -4.52 4.28
CA ILE A 158 -15.41 -5.44 5.43
C ILE A 158 -16.79 -6.03 5.66
N VAL A 159 -17.83 -5.19 5.77
CA VAL A 159 -19.21 -5.65 6.03
C VAL A 159 -19.70 -6.61 4.94
N ARG A 160 -19.38 -6.35 3.68
CA ARG A 160 -19.72 -7.23 2.55
C ARG A 160 -18.86 -8.51 2.51
N GLY A 161 -17.57 -8.40 2.82
CA GLY A 161 -16.58 -9.48 2.81
C GLY A 161 -16.70 -10.47 3.96
N VAL A 162 -17.41 -10.11 5.04
CA VAL A 162 -17.81 -11.03 6.12
C VAL A 162 -18.71 -12.18 5.62
N ARG A 163 -19.17 -12.17 4.36
CA ARG A 163 -19.87 -13.33 3.78
C ARG A 163 -18.96 -14.45 3.30
N GLU A 164 -17.72 -14.20 2.87
CA GLU A 164 -16.73 -15.24 2.52
C GLU A 164 -15.29 -14.66 2.61
N PRO A 165 -14.69 -14.56 3.81
CA PRO A 165 -13.25 -14.32 3.89
C PRO A 165 -12.51 -15.48 3.22
N HIS A 166 -11.55 -15.17 2.35
CA HIS A 166 -10.67 -16.20 1.78
C HIS A 166 -10.01 -16.97 2.93
N PRO A 167 -10.09 -18.32 2.94
CA PRO A 167 -9.44 -19.11 3.97
C PRO A 167 -7.92 -18.89 3.89
N MET A 168 -7.34 -18.45 5.00
CA MET A 168 -5.90 -18.50 5.24
C MET A 168 -5.58 -19.92 5.69
N ASP A 169 -5.02 -20.76 4.82
CA ASP A 169 -4.37 -21.97 5.26
C ASP A 169 -3.00 -21.58 5.86
N TYR A 170 -2.87 -21.74 7.17
CA TYR A 170 -1.61 -21.57 7.92
C TYR A 170 -0.76 -22.83 7.83
#